data_AF-A0A938G4J4-F1
#
_entry.id   AF-A0A938G4J4-F1
#
_cell.length_a   1.000
_cell.length_b   1.000
_cell.length_c   1.000
_cell.angle_alpha   90.00
_cell.angle_beta   90.00
_cell.angle_gamma   90.00
#
_symmetry.space_group_name_H-M   'P 1'
#
loop_
_entity.id
_entity.type
_entity.pdbx_description
1 polymer ?
#
loop_
_entity_poly.entity_id
_entity_poly.type
_entity_poly.pdbx_seq_one_letter_code
_entity_poly.pdbx_strand_id
1 'polypeptide(L)' 'MSRGAEIAGTLLVFFGLGWLIDRALGTTPWFMVGLALLAVVAQFVKLYYVYNAEMSSLEAQRKAVVTKR' A
#
# COMPACT_ATOMS: atom_id res chain seq x y z
N MET A 1 12.73 -7.88 -0.85
CA MET A 1 12.31 -7.42 0.50
C MET A 1 11.07 -8.20 0.89
N SER A 2 10.95 -8.65 2.15
CA SER A 2 9.74 -9.31 2.64
C SER A 2 8.58 -8.31 2.66
N ARG A 3 7.35 -8.78 2.40
CA ARG A 3 6.15 -7.91 2.42
C ARG A 3 6.04 -7.13 3.73
N GLY A 4 6.35 -7.77 4.87
CA GLY A 4 6.32 -7.11 6.18
C GLY A 4 7.23 -5.88 6.30
N ALA A 5 8.44 -5.91 5.72
CA ALA A 5 9.34 -4.76 5.74
C ALA A 5 8.80 -3.58 4.91
N GLU A 6 8.11 -3.88 3.81
CA GLU A 6 7.48 -2.88 2.94
C GLU A 6 6.33 -2.16 3.65
N ILE A 7 5.49 -2.91 4.38
CA ILE A 7 4.38 -2.36 5.17
C ILE A 7 4.92 -1.50 6.32
N ALA A 8 5.89 -2.03 7.07
CA ALA A 8 6.50 -1.33 8.20
C ALA A 8 7.19 -0.03 7.75
N GLY A 9 7.92 -0.06 6.62
CA GLY A 9 8.56 1.12 6.05
C GLY A 9 7.54 2.18 5.62
N THR A 10 6.45 1.77 4.97
CA THR A 10 5.38 2.69 4.57
C THR A 10 4.74 3.35 5.79
N LEU A 11 4.38 2.55 6.81
CA LEU A 11 3.80 3.06 8.06
C LEU A 11 4.74 4.04 8.78
N LEU A 12 6.04 3.73 8.86
CA LEU A 12 7.03 4.61 9.48
C LEU A 12 7.11 5.97 8.78
N VAL A 13 7.07 5.99 7.44
CA VAL A 13 7.10 7.25 6.67
C VAL A 13 5.87 8.10 6.97
N PHE A 14 4.67 7.52 6.87
CA PHE A 14 3.43 8.27 7.12
C PHE A 14 3.28 8.72 8.58
N PHE A 15 3.72 7.88 9.52
CA PHE A 15 3.73 8.22 10.95
C PHE A 15 4.72 9.36 11.24
N GLY A 16 5.94 9.30 10.69
CA GLY A 16 6.95 10.34 10.86
C GLY A 16 6.51 11.69 10.25
N LEU A 17 5.86 11.65 9.09
CA LEU A 17 5.25 12.83 8.46
C LEU A 17 4.15 13.43 9.35
N GLY A 18 3.26 12.59 9.88
CA GLY A 18 2.20 13.05 10.78
C GLY A 18 2.76 13.71 12.03
N TRP A 19 3.79 13.11 12.63
CA TRP A 19 4.44 13.66 13.81
C TRP A 19 5.11 15.01 13.54
N LEU A 20 5.79 15.16 12.40
CA LEU A 20 6.39 16.43 11.99
C LEU A 20 5.34 17.53 11.84
N ILE A 21 4.20 17.21 11.21
CA ILE A 21 3.10 18.16 10.97
C ILE A 21 2.43 18.54 12.30
N ASP A 22 2.08 17.55 13.12
CA ASP A 22 1.47 17.78 14.44
C ASP A 22 2.38 18.64 15.33
N ARG A 23 3.70 18.37 15.32
CA ARG A 23 4.70 19.16 16.06
C ARG A 23 4.83 20.59 15.55
N ALA A 24 4.74 20.81 14.23
CA ALA A 24 4.84 22.14 13.64
C ALA A 24 3.61 23.00 13.91
N LEU A 25 2.42 22.38 13.94
CA LEU A 25 1.14 23.07 14.13
C LEU A 25 0.69 23.15 15.60
N GLY A 26 1.41 22.48 16.52
CA GLY A 26 1.03 22.39 17.92
C GLY A 26 -0.27 21.62 18.15
N THR A 27 -0.73 20.85 17.16
CA THR A 27 -1.94 20.04 17.25
C THR A 27 -1.65 18.74 17.99
N THR A 28 -2.55 18.33 18.88
CA THR A 28 -2.59 16.93 19.39
C THR A 28 -3.00 15.99 18.24
N PRO A 29 -2.74 14.67 18.30
CA PRO A 29 -2.18 13.86 17.20
C PRO A 29 -3.14 13.52 16.05
N TRP A 30 -3.78 14.54 15.47
CA TRP A 30 -4.77 14.40 14.41
C TRP A 30 -4.11 14.00 13.08
N PHE A 31 -2.96 14.58 12.75
CA PHE A 31 -2.28 14.27 11.49
C PHE A 31 -1.60 12.91 11.54
N MET A 32 -1.04 12.51 12.68
CA MET A 32 -0.53 11.16 12.89
C MET A 32 -1.61 10.09 12.67
N VAL A 33 -2.80 10.28 13.25
CA VAL A 33 -3.93 9.34 13.08
C VAL A 33 -4.43 9.35 11.63
N GLY A 34 -4.62 10.54 11.05
CA GLY A 34 -5.11 10.67 9.67
C GLY A 34 -4.17 10.02 8.65
N LEU A 35 -2.86 10.26 8.76
CA LEU A 35 -1.87 9.68 7.85
C LEU A 35 -1.66 8.18 8.08
N ALA A 36 -1.79 7.70 9.32
CA ALA A 36 -1.77 6.26 9.58
C ALA A 36 -2.96 5.56 8.89
N LEU A 37 -4.17 6.11 8.97
CA LEU A 37 -5.34 5.60 8.26
C LEU A 37 -5.14 5.63 6.74
N LEU A 38 -4.57 6.71 6.22
CA LEU A 38 -4.26 6.84 4.79
C LEU A 38 -3.25 5.78 4.33
N ALA A 39 -2.21 5.52 5.13
CA ALA A 39 -1.22 4.47 4.85
C ALA A 39 -1.86 3.08 4.79
N VAL A 40 -2.80 2.78 5.70
CA VAL A 40 -3.57 1.52 5.69
C VAL A 40 -4.41 1.41 4.41
N VAL A 41 -5.15 2.47 4.06
CA VAL A 41 -5.95 2.49 2.82
C VAL A 41 -5.06 2.30 1.59
N ALA A 42 -3.92 2.99 1.51
CA ALA A 42 -2.97 2.85 0.41
C ALA A 42 -2.44 1.41 0.27
N GLN A 43 -2.21 0.73 1.39
CA GLN A 43 -1.83 -0.69 1.42
C GLN A 43 -2.93 -1.60 0.85
N PHE A 44 -4.19 -1.39 1.23
CA PHE A 44 -5.32 -2.14 0.66
C PHE A 44 -5.49 -1.89 -0.82
N VAL A 45 -5.39 -0.63 -1.26
CA VAL A 45 -5.45 -0.25 -2.67
C VAL A 45 -4.32 -0.94 -3.45
N LYS A 46 -3.10 -0.91 -2.93
CA LYS A 46 -1.96 -1.60 -3.55
C LYS A 46 -2.19 -3.10 -3.66
N LEU A 47 -2.70 -3.73 -2.60
CA LEU A 47 -3.01 -5.15 -2.60
C LEU A 47 -4.02 -5.49 -3.70
N TYR A 48 -5.08 -4.70 -3.82
CA TYR A 48 -6.11 -4.87 -4.86
C TYR A 48 -5.52 -4.76 -6.28
N TYR A 49 -4.73 -3.71 -6.55
CA TYR A 49 -4.13 -3.50 -7.87
C TYR A 49 -3.10 -4.57 -8.23
N VAL A 50 -2.21 -4.94 -7.30
CA VAL A 50 -1.21 -5.99 -7.52
C VAL A 50 -1.91 -7.32 -7.81
N TYR A 51 -2.96 -7.64 -7.04
CA TYR A 51 -3.73 -8.86 -7.23
C TYR A 51 -4.43 -8.90 -8.60
N ASN A 52 -5.07 -7.81 -9.03
CA ASN A 52 -5.74 -7.75 -10.33
C ASN A 52 -4.74 -7.82 -11.50
N ALA A 53 -3.60 -7.12 -11.39
CA ALA A 53 -2.54 -7.16 -12.39
C ALA A 53 -1.99 -8.59 -12.56
N GLU A 54 -1.76 -9.30 -11.47
CA GLU A 54 -1.24 -10.67 -11.50
C GLU A 54 -2.24 -11.65 -12.13
N MET A 55 -3.53 -11.56 -11.78
CA MET A 55 -4.57 -12.42 -12.37
C MET A 55 -4.70 -12.24 -13.88
N SER A 56 -4.76 -11.00 -14.37
CA SER A 56 -4.89 -10.73 -15.81
C SER A 56 -3.73 -11.34 -16.62
N SER A 57 -2.51 -11.31 -16.07
CA SER A 57 -1.34 -11.93 -16.69
C SER A 57 -1.42 -13.46 -16.72
N LEU A 58 -1.96 -14.08 -15.68
CA LEU A 58 -2.12 -15.54 -15.57
C LEU A 58 -3.26 -16.06 -16.47
N GLU A 59 -4.32 -15.27 -16.66
CA GLU A 59 -5.39 -15.57 -17.60
C GLU A 59 -4.92 -15.47 -19.05
N ALA A 60 -4.15 -14.43 -19.39
CA ALA A 60 -3.57 -14.28 -20.73
C ALA A 60 -2.63 -15.46 -21.07
N GLN A 61 -1.79 -15.87 -20.11
CA GLN A 61 -0.92 -17.04 -20.26
C GLN A 61 -1.73 -18.33 -20.42
N ARG A 62 -2.79 -18.54 -19.63
CA ARG A 62 -3.67 -19.72 -19.78
C ARG A 62 -4.35 -19.76 -21.16
N LYS A 63 -4.86 -18.63 -21.66
CA LYS A 63 -5.48 -18.57 -23.00
C LYS A 63 -4.45 -18.88 -24.10
N ALA A 64 -3.23 -18.35 -24.00
CA ALA A 64 -2.17 -18.62 -24.96
C ALA A 64 -1.74 -20.10 -24.99
N VAL A 65 -1.73 -20.77 -23.83
CA VAL A 65 -1.42 -22.21 -23.74
C VAL A 65 -2.54 -23.08 -24.32
N VAL A 66 -3.81 -22.72 -24.08
CA VAL A 66 -4.98 -23.46 -24.61
C VAL A 66 -5.12 -23.30 -26.12
N THR A 67 -4.86 -22.12 -26.68
CA THR A 67 -4.92 -21.86 -28.13
C THR A 67 -3.81 -22.58 -28.93
N LYS A 68 -2.74 -23.04 -28.28
CA LYS A 68 -1.60 -23.69 -28.92
C LYS A 68 -1.72 -25.23 -29.01
N ARG A 69 -2.87 -25.81 -28.65
CA ARG A 69 -3.17 -27.26 -28.74
C ARG A 69 -4.00 -27.59 -29.97
#